data_AF-A0A3E0P1D3-F1
#
_entry.id   AF-A0A3E0P1D3-F1
#
_cell.length_a   1.000
_cell.length_b   1.000
_cell.length_c   1.000
_cell.angle_alpha   90.00
_cell.angle_beta   90.00
_cell.angle_gamma   90.00
#
_symmetry.space_group_name_H-M   'P 1'
#
loop_
_entity.id
_entity.type
_entity.pdbx_description
1 polymer ?
#
loop_
_entity_poly.entity_id
_entity_poly.type
_entity_poly.pdbx_seq_one_letter_code
_entity_poly.pdbx_strand_id
1 'polypeptide(L)'
;MELDAPNGNEGRHDDPPPERQAPQRRPGGSRMARTALAGLGALAAACALLGLLDRQRQLARLDPAIASIQDSGRRDGASTRAQREVDPLRRQLVVSSALIADSLDPAAWEGDPEATLEDRVESMVDRLRTANDLATQVLAARPGSWRANLYSGASLYLMRSLLRDEKLVREPEDWRTPLRRAAELAPLQSEPRAFLALTQLELWQMLSEERRLETRELLRDAWSGAPLDRRILAAWIRVAPKDPSLLDPIAPSPYLLLWTQHELAQIGRWDLVLLARRRQLEVELAAVDRALEAARAAIRLGDLQRAREVLLSALPATPTSPHAESVRRILDLLPPGPLSRVNAEALSSWLVWTLDLDLYGGATIGAEAVARMEILSAGLSPWERARARLLTAGGDAAERLRAELVATRPGDSASSDDEAELERATGWAIYELHLATHRLRQAADGGSGRIAAGRDAALPETPRVPAAHRLLLEWLRLGGSAESSRIGDWIASEQAVWTAELMLDQPIEEIVLPFERVPRGGTVVEVSWNGTLLGVFDRFAAQSPLRLLVAADAGVHRLQVRAPYATAPVPGRPELVVAGSTR
;
A
#
# COMPACT_ATOMS: atom_id res chain seq x y z
N MET A 1 -27.01 -25.83 -14.57
CA MET A 1 -28.16 -25.00 -15.00
C MET A 1 -27.74 -24.35 -16.30
N GLU A 2 -27.96 -25.09 -17.38
CA GLU A 2 -27.73 -24.70 -18.77
C GLU A 2 -28.70 -23.57 -19.13
N LEU A 3 -28.24 -22.61 -19.92
CA LEU A 3 -29.12 -21.61 -20.52
C LEU A 3 -28.97 -21.64 -22.03
N ASP A 4 -30.06 -22.10 -22.63
CA ASP A 4 -30.39 -22.21 -24.03
C ASP A 4 -30.37 -20.87 -24.78
N ALA A 5 -30.00 -20.97 -26.05
CA ALA A 5 -30.25 -19.99 -27.09
C ALA A 5 -31.70 -20.08 -27.61
N PRO A 6 -32.27 -19.00 -28.18
CA PRO A 6 -33.42 -19.13 -29.07
C PRO A 6 -33.00 -19.04 -30.54
N ASN A 7 -33.51 -20.01 -31.30
CA ASN A 7 -33.58 -20.07 -32.75
C ASN A 7 -34.39 -18.91 -33.35
N GLY A 8 -33.91 -18.38 -34.47
CA GLY A 8 -34.70 -17.58 -35.42
C GLY A 8 -34.39 -18.05 -36.84
N ASN A 9 -35.29 -18.84 -37.38
CA ASN A 9 -35.29 -19.38 -38.74
C ASN A 9 -36.17 -18.50 -39.65
N GLU A 10 -35.99 -18.67 -40.96
CA GLU A 10 -36.83 -18.26 -42.09
C GLU A 10 -36.41 -17.03 -42.90
N GLY A 11 -36.16 -17.29 -44.19
CA GLY A 11 -35.91 -16.28 -45.22
C GLY A 11 -35.21 -16.82 -46.47
N ARG A 12 -35.72 -17.93 -47.05
CA ARG A 12 -35.33 -18.41 -48.39
C ARG A 12 -35.82 -17.40 -49.44
N HIS A 13 -34.91 -16.82 -50.21
CA HIS A 13 -35.20 -16.32 -51.55
C HIS A 13 -34.20 -16.90 -52.54
N ASP A 14 -34.72 -17.77 -53.40
CA ASP A 14 -34.05 -18.31 -54.58
C ASP A 14 -34.03 -17.22 -55.67
N ASP A 15 -32.85 -16.74 -56.02
CA ASP A 15 -32.60 -16.02 -57.28
C ASP A 15 -31.63 -16.85 -58.15
N PRO A 16 -31.95 -17.06 -59.43
CA PRO A 16 -31.14 -17.87 -60.34
C PRO A 16 -29.83 -17.16 -60.73
N PRO A 17 -28.72 -17.90 -60.91
CA PRO A 17 -27.46 -17.31 -61.35
C PRO A 17 -27.54 -16.86 -62.82
N PRO A 18 -26.93 -15.72 -63.18
CA PRO A 18 -26.94 -15.23 -64.55
C PRO A 18 -26.18 -16.15 -65.50
N GLU A 19 -26.76 -16.31 -66.69
CA GLU A 19 -26.24 -17.03 -67.84
C GLU A 19 -24.78 -16.69 -68.12
N ARG A 20 -23.92 -17.70 -67.96
CA ARG A 20 -22.53 -17.67 -68.41
C ARG A 20 -22.52 -17.68 -69.94
N GLN A 21 -22.36 -16.50 -70.54
CA GLN A 21 -21.95 -16.38 -71.93
C GLN A 21 -20.61 -17.10 -72.12
N ALA A 22 -20.60 -18.08 -73.01
CA ALA A 22 -19.42 -18.82 -73.43
C ALA A 22 -18.43 -17.87 -74.15
N PRO A 23 -17.19 -17.71 -73.68
CA PRO A 23 -16.18 -17.01 -74.44
C PRO A 23 -15.75 -17.87 -75.64
N GLN A 24 -15.94 -17.29 -76.82
CA GLN A 24 -15.47 -17.79 -78.10
C GLN A 24 -13.95 -18.11 -78.03
N ARG A 25 -13.60 -19.34 -78.44
CA ARG A 25 -12.22 -19.77 -78.64
C ARG A 25 -11.58 -18.95 -79.76
N ARG A 26 -10.62 -18.08 -79.42
CA ARG A 26 -9.59 -17.61 -80.37
C ARG A 26 -8.35 -18.50 -80.23
N PRO A 27 -7.91 -19.21 -81.29
CA PRO A 27 -6.64 -19.90 -81.30
C PRO A 27 -5.54 -18.93 -81.76
N GLY A 28 -4.46 -18.83 -80.99
CA GLY A 28 -3.24 -18.14 -81.46
C GLY A 28 -2.64 -17.19 -80.41
N GLY A 29 -1.49 -17.58 -79.84
CA GLY A 29 -0.66 -16.70 -79.01
C GLY A 29 -0.09 -17.31 -77.72
N SER A 30 -0.04 -18.63 -77.56
CA SER A 30 0.31 -19.27 -76.27
C SER A 30 1.75 -19.76 -76.13
N ARG A 31 2.76 -18.92 -76.45
CA ARG A 31 4.15 -19.20 -76.04
C ARG A 31 4.85 -18.04 -75.32
N MET A 32 4.55 -16.77 -75.62
CA MET A 32 5.17 -15.63 -74.91
C MET A 32 4.47 -15.24 -73.58
N ALA A 33 3.15 -15.47 -73.44
CA ALA A 33 2.45 -15.16 -72.18
C ALA A 33 2.77 -16.15 -71.04
N ARG A 34 3.13 -17.41 -71.37
CA ARG A 34 3.52 -18.43 -70.38
C ARG A 34 4.95 -18.25 -69.88
N THR A 35 5.86 -17.72 -70.70
CA THR A 35 7.22 -17.37 -70.27
C THR A 35 7.23 -16.10 -69.40
N ALA A 36 6.34 -15.14 -69.66
CA ALA A 36 6.20 -13.94 -68.81
C ALA A 36 5.64 -14.26 -67.40
N LEU A 37 4.64 -15.14 -67.30
CA LEU A 37 4.09 -15.61 -66.03
C LEU A 37 5.06 -16.51 -65.25
N ALA A 38 5.82 -17.38 -65.94
CA ALA A 38 6.89 -18.17 -65.32
C ALA A 38 8.06 -17.29 -64.84
N GLY A 39 8.38 -16.21 -65.57
CA GLY A 39 9.39 -15.23 -65.18
C GLY A 39 9.01 -14.44 -63.92
N LEU A 40 7.74 -14.03 -63.79
CA LEU A 40 7.23 -13.37 -62.58
C LEU A 40 7.20 -14.31 -61.38
N GLY A 41 6.84 -15.58 -61.57
CA GLY A 41 6.89 -16.60 -60.52
C GLY A 41 8.31 -16.90 -60.04
N ALA A 42 9.28 -16.98 -60.96
CA ALA A 42 10.69 -17.17 -60.62
C ALA A 42 11.28 -15.96 -59.89
N LEU A 43 10.90 -14.74 -60.27
CA LEU A 43 11.34 -13.52 -59.60
C LEU A 43 10.77 -13.42 -58.17
N ALA A 44 9.49 -13.75 -57.98
CA ALA A 44 8.86 -13.77 -56.66
C ALA A 44 9.50 -14.84 -55.74
N ALA A 45 9.80 -16.03 -56.29
CA ALA A 45 10.50 -17.08 -55.56
C ALA A 45 11.96 -16.67 -55.20
N ALA A 46 12.66 -16.00 -56.12
CA ALA A 46 13.99 -15.47 -55.86
C ALA A 46 13.99 -14.37 -54.80
N CYS A 47 13.02 -13.45 -54.82
CA CYS A 47 12.84 -12.45 -53.76
C CYS A 47 12.50 -13.08 -52.41
N ALA A 48 11.67 -14.14 -52.39
CA ALA A 48 11.34 -14.88 -51.17
C ALA A 48 12.56 -15.63 -50.60
N LEU A 49 13.36 -16.27 -51.47
CA LEU A 49 14.62 -16.94 -51.10
C LEU A 49 15.66 -15.94 -50.59
N LEU A 50 15.82 -14.79 -51.25
CA LEU A 50 16.71 -13.72 -50.79
C LEU A 50 16.26 -13.16 -49.44
N GLY A 51 14.95 -12.98 -49.24
CA GLY A 51 14.39 -12.58 -47.94
C GLY A 51 14.59 -13.64 -46.85
N LEU A 52 14.52 -14.92 -47.19
CA LEU A 52 14.80 -16.02 -46.27
C LEU A 52 16.30 -16.09 -45.90
N LEU A 53 17.18 -15.93 -46.88
CA LEU A 53 18.64 -15.91 -46.68
C LEU A 53 19.10 -14.69 -45.89
N ASP A 54 18.54 -13.51 -46.18
CA ASP A 54 18.80 -12.31 -45.40
C ASP A 54 18.31 -12.49 -43.96
N ARG A 55 17.11 -13.06 -43.77
CA ARG A 55 16.60 -13.41 -42.45
C ARG A 55 17.48 -14.41 -41.72
N GLN A 56 17.97 -15.47 -42.38
CA GLN A 56 18.87 -16.43 -41.75
C GLN A 56 20.21 -15.81 -41.38
N ARG A 57 20.76 -14.92 -42.22
CA ARG A 57 21.99 -14.16 -41.90
C ARG A 57 21.76 -13.21 -40.73
N GLN A 58 20.63 -12.52 -40.69
CA GLN A 58 20.26 -11.66 -39.56
C GLN A 58 20.12 -12.47 -38.26
N LEU A 59 19.55 -13.68 -38.33
CA LEU A 59 19.45 -14.57 -37.17
C LEU A 59 20.81 -15.09 -36.72
N ALA A 60 21.66 -15.53 -37.65
CA ALA A 60 23.02 -16.03 -37.35
C ALA A 60 23.91 -14.94 -36.72
N ARG A 61 23.70 -13.67 -37.05
CA ARG A 61 24.39 -12.53 -36.42
C ARG A 61 24.04 -12.36 -34.94
N LEU A 62 22.91 -12.90 -34.48
CA LEU A 62 22.49 -12.84 -33.08
C LEU A 62 23.02 -13.99 -32.24
N ASP A 63 23.52 -15.06 -32.87
CA ASP A 63 23.99 -16.26 -32.15
C ASP A 63 25.14 -15.96 -31.18
N PRO A 64 26.14 -15.11 -31.50
CA PRO A 64 27.17 -14.72 -30.53
C PRO A 64 26.60 -13.97 -29.32
N ALA A 65 25.62 -13.08 -29.54
CA ALA A 65 24.96 -12.33 -28.48
C ALA A 65 24.07 -13.23 -27.61
N ILE A 66 23.39 -14.20 -28.21
CA ILE A 66 22.58 -15.20 -27.50
C ILE A 66 23.48 -16.14 -26.69
N ALA A 67 24.62 -16.56 -27.25
CA ALA A 67 25.62 -17.37 -26.54
C ALA A 67 26.18 -16.61 -25.34
N SER A 68 26.51 -15.31 -25.49
CA SER A 68 26.97 -14.48 -24.37
C SER A 68 25.94 -14.37 -23.23
N ILE A 69 24.64 -14.36 -23.54
CA ILE A 69 23.58 -14.41 -22.53
C ILE A 69 23.53 -15.79 -21.85
N GLN A 70 23.72 -16.88 -22.60
CA GLN A 70 23.73 -18.25 -22.06
C GLN A 70 24.92 -18.50 -21.11
N ASP A 71 26.10 -18.00 -21.47
CA ASP A 71 27.33 -18.16 -20.67
C ASP A 71 27.25 -17.43 -19.31
N SER A 72 26.38 -16.42 -19.17
CA SER A 72 26.11 -15.78 -17.87
C SER A 72 25.42 -16.70 -16.85
N GLY A 73 24.97 -17.89 -17.27
CA GLY A 73 24.60 -19.01 -16.39
C GLY A 73 23.32 -18.86 -15.58
N ARG A 74 22.56 -17.75 -15.70
CA ARG A 74 21.43 -17.46 -14.78
C ARG A 74 20.12 -16.98 -15.41
N ARG A 75 19.98 -16.97 -16.74
CA ARG A 75 18.73 -16.55 -17.42
C ARG A 75 18.33 -17.43 -18.60
N ASP A 76 18.09 -18.71 -18.35
CA ASP A 76 17.52 -19.65 -19.32
C ASP A 76 16.22 -19.12 -19.98
N GLY A 77 15.47 -18.26 -19.29
CA GLY A 77 14.24 -17.67 -19.83
C GLY A 77 14.43 -16.59 -20.90
N ALA A 78 15.56 -15.88 -20.97
CA ALA A 78 15.77 -14.81 -21.95
C ALA A 78 16.32 -15.35 -23.28
N SER A 79 17.33 -16.22 -23.21
CA SER A 79 17.87 -16.95 -24.36
C SER A 79 16.80 -17.85 -25.00
N THR A 80 16.04 -18.60 -24.19
CA THR A 80 14.91 -19.41 -24.68
C THR A 80 13.82 -18.56 -25.35
N ARG A 81 13.49 -17.39 -24.77
CA ARG A 81 12.52 -16.46 -25.40
C ARG A 81 13.06 -15.93 -26.73
N ALA A 82 14.33 -15.56 -26.82
CA ALA A 82 14.95 -15.12 -28.06
C ALA A 82 14.94 -16.22 -29.14
N GLN A 83 15.24 -17.46 -28.75
CA GLN A 83 15.24 -18.62 -29.67
C GLN A 83 13.84 -18.96 -30.19
N ARG A 84 12.80 -18.80 -29.35
CA ARG A 84 11.39 -19.05 -29.73
C ARG A 84 10.75 -17.90 -30.50
N GLU A 85 11.33 -16.70 -30.49
CA GLU A 85 10.76 -15.54 -31.17
C GLU A 85 10.95 -15.65 -32.69
N VAL A 86 9.82 -15.58 -33.40
CA VAL A 86 9.77 -15.78 -34.85
C VAL A 86 10.08 -14.46 -35.57
N ASP A 87 9.60 -13.32 -35.09
CA ASP A 87 9.88 -12.02 -35.72
C ASP A 87 11.35 -11.62 -35.47
N PRO A 88 12.20 -11.49 -36.52
CA PRO A 88 13.62 -11.17 -36.35
C PRO A 88 13.83 -9.83 -35.62
N LEU A 89 12.99 -8.82 -35.87
CA LEU A 89 13.11 -7.52 -35.21
C LEU A 89 12.72 -7.61 -33.74
N ARG A 90 11.72 -8.43 -33.41
CA ARG A 90 11.33 -8.67 -32.01
C ARG A 90 12.40 -9.48 -31.29
N ARG A 91 13.01 -10.46 -31.95
CA ARG A 91 14.15 -11.22 -31.40
C ARG A 91 15.34 -10.32 -31.09
N GLN A 92 15.68 -9.38 -31.98
CA GLN A 92 16.71 -8.36 -31.72
C GLN A 92 16.41 -7.54 -30.47
N LEU A 93 15.15 -7.11 -30.26
CA LEU A 93 14.75 -6.39 -29.04
C LEU A 93 14.82 -7.26 -27.78
N VAL A 94 14.47 -8.54 -27.87
CA VAL A 94 14.61 -9.47 -26.72
C VAL A 94 16.08 -9.65 -26.35
N VAL A 95 16.97 -9.82 -27.34
CA VAL A 95 18.43 -9.91 -27.11
C VAL A 95 18.98 -8.60 -26.55
N SER A 96 18.61 -7.45 -27.12
CA SER A 96 19.02 -6.12 -26.63
C SER A 96 18.60 -5.90 -25.17
N SER A 97 17.34 -6.21 -24.83
CA SER A 97 16.83 -6.14 -23.46
C SER A 97 17.60 -7.06 -22.50
N ALA A 98 17.91 -8.28 -22.92
CA ALA A 98 18.66 -9.24 -22.10
C ALA A 98 20.09 -8.76 -21.85
N LEU A 99 20.79 -8.26 -22.87
CA LEU A 99 22.14 -7.71 -22.73
C LEU A 99 22.19 -6.50 -21.79
N ILE A 100 21.21 -5.58 -21.86
CA ILE A 100 21.09 -4.47 -20.91
C ILE A 100 20.89 -5.01 -19.49
N ALA A 101 19.95 -5.94 -19.31
CA ALA A 101 19.65 -6.49 -18.00
C ALA A 101 20.81 -7.30 -17.41
N ASP A 102 21.61 -7.99 -18.23
CA ASP A 102 22.81 -8.74 -17.81
C ASP A 102 23.93 -7.76 -17.43
N SER A 103 23.97 -6.59 -18.06
CA SER A 103 24.88 -5.48 -17.71
C SER A 103 24.47 -4.73 -16.44
N LEU A 104 23.31 -5.05 -15.84
CA LEU A 104 22.81 -4.45 -14.60
C LEU A 104 22.61 -5.44 -13.43
N ASP A 105 23.00 -6.71 -13.57
CA ASP A 105 22.85 -7.75 -12.55
C ASP A 105 24.12 -8.04 -11.70
N PRO A 106 24.21 -7.60 -10.42
CA PRO A 106 25.31 -7.88 -9.47
C PRO A 106 25.84 -9.30 -9.53
N ALA A 107 24.92 -10.24 -9.62
CA ALA A 107 25.22 -11.65 -9.53
C ALA A 107 25.94 -12.16 -10.79
N ALA A 108 25.78 -11.51 -11.95
CA ALA A 108 26.43 -11.89 -13.21
C ALA A 108 27.94 -11.65 -13.22
N TRP A 109 28.47 -10.85 -12.28
CA TRP A 109 29.90 -10.49 -12.25
C TRP A 109 30.64 -11.00 -11.01
N GLU A 110 29.92 -11.50 -10.01
CA GLU A 110 30.50 -12.18 -8.85
C GLU A 110 31.00 -13.59 -9.18
N GLY A 111 30.63 -14.14 -10.35
CA GLY A 111 30.95 -15.51 -10.76
C GLY A 111 32.39 -15.74 -11.27
N ASP A 112 33.11 -14.67 -11.63
CA ASP A 112 34.50 -14.75 -12.10
C ASP A 112 35.43 -13.99 -11.14
N PRO A 113 36.01 -14.68 -10.13
CA PRO A 113 36.87 -14.04 -9.14
C PRO A 113 38.22 -13.58 -9.71
N GLU A 114 38.61 -14.02 -10.93
CA GLU A 114 39.88 -13.64 -11.56
C GLU A 114 39.77 -12.41 -12.47
N ALA A 115 38.57 -12.11 -12.99
CA ALA A 115 38.35 -10.93 -13.84
C ALA A 115 38.57 -9.62 -13.08
N THR A 116 39.40 -8.73 -13.63
CA THR A 116 39.64 -7.39 -13.06
C THR A 116 38.39 -6.51 -13.22
N LEU A 117 38.32 -5.40 -12.46
CA LEU A 117 37.25 -4.43 -12.62
C LEU A 117 37.23 -3.83 -14.04
N GLU A 118 38.40 -3.63 -14.64
CA GLU A 118 38.55 -3.09 -15.99
C GLU A 118 37.99 -4.05 -17.05
N ASP A 119 38.33 -5.34 -16.97
CA ASP A 119 37.80 -6.38 -17.87
C ASP A 119 36.27 -6.46 -17.79
N ARG A 120 35.72 -6.32 -16.58
CA ARG A 120 34.27 -6.33 -16.34
C ARG A 120 33.60 -5.11 -16.97
N VAL A 121 34.17 -3.92 -16.79
CA VAL A 121 33.64 -2.69 -17.39
C VAL A 121 33.70 -2.76 -18.91
N GLU A 122 34.80 -3.24 -19.48
CA GLU A 122 34.95 -3.43 -20.93
C GLU A 122 33.89 -4.38 -21.47
N SER A 123 33.71 -5.55 -20.84
CA SER A 123 32.67 -6.52 -21.21
C SER A 123 31.26 -5.93 -21.13
N MET A 124 30.96 -5.15 -20.10
CA MET A 124 29.66 -4.46 -19.95
C MET A 124 29.46 -3.43 -21.05
N VAL A 125 30.48 -2.64 -21.37
CA VAL A 125 30.45 -1.64 -22.45
C VAL A 125 30.21 -2.31 -23.80
N ASP A 126 30.87 -3.44 -24.10
CA ASP A 126 30.68 -4.17 -25.35
C ASP A 126 29.27 -4.77 -25.48
N ARG A 127 28.72 -5.31 -24.39
CA ARG A 127 27.32 -5.79 -24.35
C ARG A 127 26.34 -4.65 -24.58
N LEU A 128 26.54 -3.51 -23.93
CA LEU A 128 25.69 -2.33 -24.10
C LEU A 128 25.80 -1.74 -25.51
N ARG A 129 26.99 -1.71 -26.11
CA ARG A 129 27.20 -1.32 -27.50
C ARG A 129 26.42 -2.22 -28.45
N THR A 130 26.56 -3.55 -28.27
CA THR A 130 25.81 -4.53 -29.06
C THR A 130 24.29 -4.35 -28.89
N ALA A 131 23.82 -4.11 -27.67
CA ALA A 131 22.41 -3.84 -27.39
C ALA A 131 21.91 -2.57 -28.09
N ASN A 132 22.72 -1.50 -28.11
CA ASN A 132 22.41 -0.26 -28.83
C ASN A 132 22.34 -0.49 -30.34
N ASP A 133 23.31 -1.20 -30.93
CA ASP A 133 23.36 -1.48 -32.36
C ASP A 133 22.11 -2.26 -32.82
N LEU A 134 21.71 -3.27 -32.05
CA LEU A 134 20.49 -4.04 -32.30
C LEU A 134 19.24 -3.15 -32.21
N ALA A 135 19.13 -2.32 -31.18
CA ALA A 135 17.99 -1.41 -31.03
C ALA A 135 17.92 -0.38 -32.16
N THR A 136 19.06 0.17 -32.59
CA THR A 136 19.18 1.14 -33.67
C THR A 136 18.83 0.52 -35.04
N GLN A 137 19.22 -0.73 -35.30
CA GLN A 137 18.78 -1.47 -36.48
C GLN A 137 17.26 -1.66 -36.50
N VAL A 138 16.65 -1.99 -35.35
CA VAL A 138 15.20 -2.09 -35.24
C VAL A 138 14.53 -0.72 -35.44
N LEU A 139 15.12 0.38 -34.96
CA LEU A 139 14.60 1.73 -35.19
C LEU A 139 14.61 2.12 -36.67
N ALA A 140 15.68 1.78 -37.40
CA ALA A 140 15.75 2.02 -38.84
C ALA A 140 14.63 1.29 -39.59
N ALA A 141 14.27 0.07 -39.16
CA ALA A 141 13.19 -0.70 -39.76
C ALA A 141 11.79 -0.32 -39.24
N ARG A 142 11.66 0.09 -37.97
CA ARG A 142 10.40 0.42 -37.29
C ARG A 142 10.58 1.66 -36.38
N PRO A 143 10.53 2.89 -36.94
CA PRO A 143 10.76 4.11 -36.17
C PRO A 143 9.77 4.34 -35.01
N GLY A 144 8.55 3.81 -35.13
CA GLY A 144 7.50 3.86 -34.09
C GLY A 144 7.64 2.84 -32.96
N SER A 145 8.73 2.07 -32.91
CA SER A 145 8.94 1.08 -31.84
C SER A 145 9.42 1.77 -30.56
N TRP A 146 8.54 1.86 -29.56
CA TRP A 146 8.89 2.44 -28.25
C TRP A 146 10.01 1.66 -27.55
N ARG A 147 10.03 0.32 -27.66
CA ARG A 147 11.09 -0.53 -27.07
C ARG A 147 12.45 -0.28 -27.70
N ALA A 148 12.49 -0.11 -29.02
CA ALA A 148 13.73 0.18 -29.72
C ALA A 148 14.28 1.56 -29.33
N ASN A 149 13.41 2.55 -29.19
CA ASN A 149 13.75 3.87 -28.66
C ASN A 149 14.28 3.79 -27.21
N LEU A 150 13.60 3.03 -26.35
CA LEU A 150 14.00 2.80 -24.96
C LEU A 150 15.38 2.16 -24.88
N TYR A 151 15.59 1.02 -25.54
CA TYR A 151 16.85 0.27 -25.44
C TYR A 151 18.01 1.01 -26.10
N SER A 152 17.78 1.73 -27.21
CA SER A 152 18.81 2.59 -27.81
C SER A 152 19.27 3.67 -26.83
N GLY A 153 18.33 4.44 -26.26
CA GLY A 153 18.65 5.49 -25.29
C GLY A 153 19.26 4.94 -23.99
N ALA A 154 18.72 3.84 -23.46
CA ALA A 154 19.20 3.22 -22.23
C ALA A 154 20.62 2.66 -22.38
N SER A 155 20.91 1.93 -23.45
CA SER A 155 22.26 1.42 -23.72
C SER A 155 23.27 2.55 -23.87
N LEU A 156 22.92 3.62 -24.59
CA LEU A 156 23.82 4.76 -24.78
C LEU A 156 24.11 5.48 -23.47
N TYR A 157 23.06 5.70 -22.64
CA TYR A 157 23.21 6.29 -21.32
C TYR A 157 24.11 5.44 -20.42
N LEU A 158 23.81 4.14 -20.27
CA LEU A 158 24.54 3.24 -19.38
C LEU A 158 26.01 3.11 -19.81
N MET A 159 26.27 2.98 -21.11
CA MET A 159 27.63 2.91 -21.64
C MET A 159 28.43 4.17 -21.30
N ARG A 160 27.84 5.36 -21.50
CA ARG A 160 28.49 6.64 -21.20
C ARG A 160 28.67 6.85 -19.68
N SER A 161 27.71 6.42 -18.85
CA SER A 161 27.83 6.48 -17.39
C SER A 161 28.97 5.58 -16.88
N LEU A 162 29.07 4.33 -17.36
CA LEU A 162 30.16 3.41 -17.01
C LEU A 162 31.54 3.96 -17.38
N LEU A 163 31.66 4.56 -18.57
CA LEU A 163 32.90 5.17 -19.05
C LEU A 163 33.18 6.56 -18.45
N ARG A 164 32.25 7.12 -17.67
CA ARG A 164 32.28 8.51 -17.18
C ARG A 164 32.53 9.53 -18.31
N ASP A 165 31.91 9.29 -19.47
CA ASP A 165 32.06 10.11 -20.67
C ASP A 165 31.42 11.50 -20.47
N GLU A 166 32.17 12.57 -20.70
CA GLU A 166 31.71 13.96 -20.59
C GLU A 166 30.51 14.27 -21.51
N LYS A 167 30.35 13.50 -22.60
CA LYS A 167 29.21 13.61 -23.51
C LYS A 167 27.87 13.30 -22.86
N LEU A 168 27.87 12.59 -21.73
CA LEU A 168 26.66 12.35 -20.94
C LEU A 168 25.97 13.66 -20.55
N VAL A 169 26.76 14.70 -20.27
CA VAL A 169 26.31 16.02 -19.82
C VAL A 169 26.33 17.04 -20.96
N ARG A 170 27.37 17.02 -21.83
CA ARG A 170 27.52 17.99 -22.94
C ARG A 170 26.58 17.72 -24.10
N GLU A 171 26.28 16.46 -24.39
CA GLU A 171 25.44 16.00 -25.51
C GLU A 171 24.25 15.17 -24.97
N PRO A 172 23.42 15.72 -24.07
CA PRO A 172 22.42 14.92 -23.36
C PRO A 172 21.28 14.47 -24.28
N GLU A 173 21.02 15.19 -25.38
CA GLU A 173 19.92 14.89 -26.29
C GLU A 173 20.13 13.57 -27.05
N ASP A 174 21.37 13.09 -27.21
CA ASP A 174 21.68 11.84 -27.90
C ASP A 174 21.02 10.63 -27.23
N TRP A 175 21.10 10.57 -25.90
CA TRP A 175 20.52 9.49 -25.11
C TRP A 175 19.12 9.85 -24.61
N ARG A 176 18.85 11.14 -24.35
CA ARG A 176 17.57 11.62 -23.82
C ARG A 176 16.45 11.59 -24.85
N THR A 177 16.71 11.97 -26.11
CA THR A 177 15.68 12.02 -27.15
C THR A 177 15.05 10.66 -27.42
N PRO A 178 15.82 9.56 -27.59
CA PRO A 178 15.23 8.22 -27.72
C PRO A 178 14.37 7.85 -26.50
N LEU A 179 14.81 8.13 -25.28
CA LEU A 179 14.02 7.82 -24.07
C LEU A 179 12.72 8.63 -23.98
N ARG A 180 12.77 9.93 -24.27
CA ARG A 180 11.57 10.79 -24.36
C ARG A 180 10.61 10.25 -25.42
N ARG A 181 11.13 9.89 -26.59
CA ARG A 181 10.33 9.34 -27.68
C ARG A 181 9.68 8.00 -27.31
N ALA A 182 10.39 7.15 -26.57
CA ALA A 182 9.83 5.91 -26.05
C ALA A 182 8.66 6.17 -25.09
N ALA A 183 8.76 7.17 -24.21
CA ALA A 183 7.70 7.57 -23.30
C ALA A 183 6.47 8.16 -24.02
N GLU A 184 6.69 8.92 -25.09
CA GLU A 184 5.61 9.44 -25.96
C GLU A 184 4.87 8.34 -26.72
N LEU A 185 5.62 7.37 -27.28
CA LEU A 185 5.07 6.28 -28.09
C LEU A 185 4.33 5.23 -27.25
N ALA A 186 4.63 5.14 -25.96
CA ALA A 186 4.02 4.16 -25.05
C ALA A 186 3.58 4.78 -23.72
N PRO A 187 2.57 5.66 -23.73
CA PRO A 187 2.16 6.41 -22.54
C PRO A 187 1.57 5.53 -21.43
N LEU A 188 1.15 4.31 -21.74
CA LEU A 188 0.64 3.33 -20.78
C LEU A 188 1.75 2.43 -20.20
N GLN A 189 2.98 2.53 -20.69
CA GLN A 189 4.13 1.77 -20.19
C GLN A 189 4.92 2.66 -19.25
N SER A 190 5.17 2.17 -18.04
CA SER A 190 5.89 2.93 -17.01
C SER A 190 7.40 2.95 -17.24
N GLU A 191 7.94 1.87 -17.82
CA GLU A 191 9.37 1.62 -17.97
C GLU A 191 10.13 2.77 -18.65
N PRO A 192 9.68 3.37 -19.79
CA PRO A 192 10.42 4.46 -20.42
C PRO A 192 10.52 5.72 -19.56
N ARG A 193 9.42 6.10 -18.91
CA ARG A 193 9.39 7.28 -18.02
C ARG A 193 10.21 7.03 -16.76
N ALA A 194 10.10 5.84 -16.18
CA ALA A 194 10.86 5.43 -15.01
C ALA A 194 12.37 5.49 -15.28
N PHE A 195 12.82 4.90 -16.40
CA PHE A 195 14.22 4.93 -16.79
C PHE A 195 14.69 6.35 -17.05
N LEU A 196 13.95 7.14 -17.84
CA LEU A 196 14.29 8.55 -18.07
C LEU A 196 14.38 9.34 -16.75
N ALA A 197 13.44 9.15 -15.83
CA ALA A 197 13.48 9.81 -14.53
C ALA A 197 14.73 9.42 -13.73
N LEU A 198 15.07 8.13 -13.65
CA LEU A 198 16.27 7.65 -12.96
C LEU A 198 17.55 8.24 -13.54
N THR A 199 17.67 8.31 -14.87
CA THR A 199 18.85 8.92 -15.51
C THR A 199 18.99 10.40 -15.17
N GLN A 200 17.89 11.15 -15.11
CA GLN A 200 17.93 12.56 -14.69
C GLN A 200 18.28 12.71 -13.20
N LEU A 201 17.80 11.81 -12.35
CA LEU A 201 18.13 11.79 -10.92
C LEU A 201 19.62 11.50 -10.68
N GLU A 202 20.22 10.58 -11.43
CA GLU A 202 21.66 10.31 -11.35
C GLU A 202 22.49 11.53 -11.75
N LEU A 203 22.02 12.29 -12.76
CA LEU A 203 22.65 13.52 -13.23
C LEU A 203 22.23 14.79 -12.47
N TRP A 204 21.45 14.68 -11.40
CA TRP A 204 20.72 15.80 -10.78
C TRP A 204 21.59 17.02 -10.45
N GLN A 205 22.79 16.79 -9.92
CA GLN A 205 23.72 17.85 -9.54
C GLN A 205 24.26 18.62 -10.77
N MET A 206 24.24 18.00 -11.94
CA MET A 206 24.71 18.57 -13.22
C MET A 206 23.57 19.18 -14.05
N LEU A 207 22.31 19.00 -13.64
CA LEU A 207 21.15 19.58 -14.34
C LEU A 207 21.03 21.08 -14.08
N SER A 208 20.63 21.82 -15.13
CA SER A 208 20.16 23.22 -15.00
C SER A 208 18.85 23.29 -14.20
N GLU A 209 18.50 24.47 -13.67
CA GLU A 209 17.24 24.64 -12.93
C GLU A 209 16.00 24.29 -13.76
N GLU A 210 15.97 24.70 -15.02
CA GLU A 210 14.91 24.35 -15.98
C GLU A 210 14.77 22.83 -16.12
N ARG A 211 15.89 22.10 -16.29
CA ARG A 211 15.86 20.63 -16.38
C ARG A 211 15.47 19.96 -15.07
N ARG A 212 15.80 20.55 -13.91
CA ARG A 212 15.34 20.06 -12.62
C ARG A 212 13.82 20.23 -12.47
N LEU A 213 13.24 21.31 -12.99
CA LEU A 213 11.79 21.48 -13.05
C LEU A 213 11.13 20.44 -13.97
N GLU A 214 11.63 20.28 -15.20
CA GLU A 214 11.16 19.23 -16.13
C GLU A 214 11.23 17.83 -15.49
N THR A 215 12.31 17.56 -14.74
CA THR A 215 12.51 16.27 -14.07
C THR A 215 11.49 16.07 -12.94
N ARG A 216 11.14 17.12 -12.18
CA ARG A 216 10.07 17.02 -11.15
C ARG A 216 8.72 16.70 -11.78
N GLU A 217 8.41 17.26 -12.94
CA GLU A 217 7.19 16.93 -13.68
C GLU A 217 7.21 15.48 -14.18
N LEU A 218 8.34 15.05 -14.75
CA LEU A 218 8.52 13.66 -15.17
C LEU A 218 8.36 12.67 -14.01
N LEU A 219 8.88 12.98 -12.81
CA LEU A 219 8.72 12.16 -11.62
C LEU A 219 7.25 12.06 -11.19
N ARG A 220 6.53 13.18 -11.22
CA ARG A 220 5.10 13.23 -10.92
C ARG A 220 4.31 12.31 -11.86
N ASP A 221 4.60 12.40 -13.16
CA ASP A 221 3.96 11.56 -14.18
C ASP A 221 4.32 10.08 -13.98
N ALA A 222 5.60 9.78 -13.72
CA ALA A 222 6.09 8.43 -13.49
C ALA A 222 5.39 7.75 -12.30
N TRP A 223 5.11 8.49 -11.22
CA TRP A 223 4.41 7.96 -10.05
C TRP A 223 2.89 7.91 -10.21
N SER A 224 2.28 8.68 -11.11
CA SER A 224 0.83 8.65 -11.33
C SER A 224 0.33 7.44 -12.16
N GLY A 225 1.18 6.87 -13.02
CA GLY A 225 0.76 5.97 -14.11
C GLY A 225 1.10 4.49 -13.95
N ALA A 226 1.71 4.06 -12.84
CA ALA A 226 2.37 2.76 -12.76
C ALA A 226 2.33 2.12 -11.37
N PRO A 227 2.53 0.78 -11.25
CA PRO A 227 2.92 0.19 -9.98
C PRO A 227 4.18 0.88 -9.48
N LEU A 228 4.14 1.30 -8.22
CA LEU A 228 5.14 2.12 -7.56
C LEU A 228 6.56 1.53 -7.70
N ASP A 229 7.47 2.27 -8.35
CA ASP A 229 8.88 1.93 -8.37
C ASP A 229 9.62 2.57 -7.18
N ARG A 230 9.88 1.73 -6.16
CA ARG A 230 10.64 2.12 -4.96
C ARG A 230 12.03 2.67 -5.29
N ARG A 231 12.65 2.25 -6.41
CA ARG A 231 14.00 2.68 -6.79
C ARG A 231 14.03 4.16 -7.15
N ILE A 232 13.00 4.64 -7.85
CA ILE A 232 12.86 6.06 -8.20
C ILE A 232 12.71 6.90 -6.94
N LEU A 233 11.87 6.46 -5.99
CA LEU A 233 11.66 7.17 -4.74
C LEU A 233 12.96 7.29 -3.92
N ALA A 234 13.69 6.18 -3.75
CA ALA A 234 14.96 6.18 -3.04
C ALA A 234 16.03 7.02 -3.76
N ALA A 235 16.05 7.05 -5.09
CA ALA A 235 16.95 7.90 -5.88
C ALA A 235 16.57 9.39 -5.74
N TRP A 236 15.27 9.72 -5.77
CA TRP A 236 14.78 11.08 -5.58
C TRP A 236 15.15 11.61 -4.19
N ILE A 237 14.84 10.87 -3.13
CA ILE A 237 15.12 11.28 -1.74
C ILE A 237 16.62 11.56 -1.51
N ARG A 238 17.51 10.86 -2.22
CA ARG A 238 18.96 11.09 -2.14
C ARG A 238 19.41 12.44 -2.72
N VAL A 239 18.74 12.93 -3.77
CA VAL A 239 19.15 14.14 -4.51
C VAL A 239 18.23 15.34 -4.30
N ALA A 240 17.03 15.10 -3.78
CA ALA A 240 16.02 16.12 -3.54
C ALA A 240 16.49 17.19 -2.53
N PRO A 241 15.90 18.40 -2.59
CA PRO A 241 16.09 19.40 -1.56
C PRO A 241 15.77 18.86 -0.17
N LYS A 242 16.48 19.36 0.86
CA LYS A 242 16.27 18.99 2.26
C LYS A 242 15.15 19.81 2.92
N ASP A 243 14.17 20.21 2.12
CA ASP A 243 13.07 21.09 2.52
C ASP A 243 11.72 20.46 2.11
N PRO A 244 10.58 21.04 2.52
CA PRO A 244 9.25 20.49 2.21
C PRO A 244 8.97 20.24 0.71
N SER A 245 9.63 20.96 -0.21
CA SER A 245 9.41 20.83 -1.66
C SER A 245 9.82 19.47 -2.23
N LEU A 246 10.58 18.66 -1.46
CA LEU A 246 10.88 17.27 -1.80
C LEU A 246 9.59 16.46 -2.05
N LEU A 247 8.49 16.79 -1.37
CA LEU A 247 7.25 16.04 -1.47
C LEU A 247 6.40 16.47 -2.68
N ASP A 248 6.71 17.58 -3.34
CA ASP A 248 5.91 18.14 -4.43
C ASP A 248 5.72 17.21 -5.64
N PRO A 249 6.74 16.47 -6.13
CA PRO A 249 6.53 15.55 -7.23
C PRO A 249 5.83 14.27 -6.79
N ILE A 250 5.81 13.94 -5.49
CA ILE A 250 5.25 12.69 -4.97
C ILE A 250 3.73 12.71 -5.10
N ALA A 251 3.20 11.73 -5.85
CA ALA A 251 1.76 11.59 -6.07
C ALA A 251 1.02 11.42 -4.74
N PRO A 252 -0.22 11.97 -4.60
CA PRO A 252 -1.04 11.84 -3.40
C PRO A 252 -1.62 10.42 -3.29
N SER A 253 -0.75 9.45 -3.01
CA SER A 253 -1.07 8.04 -2.81
C SER A 253 -0.65 7.64 -1.40
N PRO A 254 -1.56 7.08 -0.57
CA PRO A 254 -1.22 6.67 0.79
C PRO A 254 -0.04 5.71 0.85
N TYR A 255 0.02 4.76 -0.09
CA TYR A 255 1.11 3.79 -0.20
C TYR A 255 2.45 4.44 -0.56
N LEU A 256 2.46 5.39 -1.50
CA LEU A 256 3.68 6.09 -1.87
C LEU A 256 4.19 6.97 -0.73
N LEU A 257 3.28 7.66 -0.04
CA LEU A 257 3.61 8.48 1.13
C LEU A 257 4.11 7.62 2.29
N LEU A 258 3.56 6.43 2.50
CA LEU A 258 4.08 5.48 3.48
C LEU A 258 5.52 5.04 3.17
N TRP A 259 5.83 4.73 1.91
CA TRP A 259 7.20 4.41 1.53
C TRP A 259 8.13 5.61 1.61
N THR A 260 7.63 6.80 1.28
CA THR A 260 8.38 8.05 1.42
C THR A 260 8.79 8.26 2.87
N GLN A 261 7.87 8.01 3.81
CA GLN A 261 8.17 8.06 5.24
C GLN A 261 9.25 7.04 5.63
N HIS A 262 9.18 5.81 5.13
CA HIS A 262 10.19 4.79 5.40
C HIS A 262 11.59 5.21 4.93
N GLU A 263 11.71 5.65 3.68
CA GLU A 263 12.99 6.09 3.11
C GLU A 263 13.55 7.33 3.83
N LEU A 264 12.70 8.30 4.17
CA LEU A 264 13.10 9.49 4.95
C LEU A 264 13.53 9.13 6.38
N ALA A 265 12.86 8.16 7.02
CA ALA A 265 13.22 7.67 8.34
C ALA A 265 14.59 6.98 8.33
N GLN A 266 14.92 6.20 7.30
CA GLN A 266 16.24 5.56 7.17
C GLN A 266 17.40 6.55 7.14
N ILE A 267 17.19 7.75 6.57
CA ILE A 267 18.20 8.82 6.53
C ILE A 267 18.03 9.88 7.63
N GLY A 268 17.15 9.66 8.60
CA GLY A 268 16.94 10.53 9.76
C GLY A 268 16.30 11.88 9.47
N ARG A 269 15.49 12.01 8.41
CA ARG A 269 14.79 13.25 8.02
C ARG A 269 13.38 13.32 8.66
N TRP A 270 13.32 13.38 9.98
CA TRP A 270 12.07 13.21 10.75
C TRP A 270 11.02 14.31 10.54
N ASP A 271 11.47 15.54 10.29
CA ASP A 271 10.62 16.68 9.91
C ASP A 271 9.84 16.37 8.62
N LEU A 272 10.51 15.78 7.64
CA LEU A 272 9.90 15.38 6.37
C LEU A 272 9.07 14.10 6.50
N VAL A 273 9.43 13.19 7.42
CA VAL A 273 8.59 12.04 7.80
C VAL A 273 7.26 12.52 8.36
N LEU A 274 7.26 13.49 9.27
CA LEU A 274 6.04 14.09 9.80
C LEU A 274 5.17 14.69 8.70
N LEU A 275 5.77 15.49 7.82
CA LEU A 275 5.04 16.15 6.75
C LEU A 275 4.42 15.13 5.80
N ALA A 276 5.17 14.08 5.44
CA ALA A 276 4.65 12.98 4.62
C ALA A 276 3.53 12.20 5.34
N ARG A 277 3.62 12.01 6.67
CA ARG A 277 2.55 11.38 7.47
C ARG A 277 1.27 12.20 7.51
N ARG A 278 1.37 13.52 7.71
CA ARG A 278 0.21 14.43 7.68
C ARG A 278 -0.46 14.40 6.31
N ARG A 279 0.33 14.52 5.24
CA ARG A 279 -0.17 14.44 3.86
C ARG A 279 -0.78 13.07 3.56
N GLN A 280 -0.23 11.97 4.10
CA GLN A 280 -0.84 10.65 3.96
C GLN A 280 -2.24 10.63 4.56
N LEU A 281 -2.40 11.11 5.79
CA LEU A 281 -3.68 11.16 6.48
C LEU A 281 -4.69 12.03 5.71
N GLU A 282 -4.28 13.19 5.22
CA GLU A 282 -5.13 14.05 4.38
C GLU A 282 -5.61 13.33 3.11
N VAL A 283 -4.72 12.58 2.45
CA VAL A 283 -5.05 11.80 1.25
C VAL A 283 -6.01 10.65 1.58
N GLU A 284 -5.78 9.94 2.69
CA GLU A 284 -6.65 8.85 3.17
C GLU A 284 -8.07 9.36 3.46
N LEU A 285 -8.19 10.46 4.22
CA LEU A 285 -9.49 11.08 4.53
C LEU A 285 -10.19 11.60 3.27
N ALA A 286 -9.46 12.28 2.37
CA ALA A 286 -10.02 12.75 1.12
C ALA A 286 -10.47 11.61 0.19
N ALA A 287 -9.81 10.44 0.26
CA ALA A 287 -10.22 9.26 -0.47
C ALA A 287 -11.55 8.69 0.06
N VAL A 288 -11.75 8.68 1.38
CA VAL A 288 -13.03 8.31 1.99
C VAL A 288 -14.14 9.27 1.59
N ASP A 289 -13.89 10.59 1.63
CA ASP A 289 -14.90 11.58 1.22
C ASP A 289 -15.32 11.41 -0.25
N ARG A 290 -14.37 11.16 -1.16
CA ARG A 290 -14.68 10.84 -2.56
C ARG A 290 -15.51 9.56 -2.70
N ALA A 291 -15.20 8.53 -1.91
CA ALA A 291 -15.94 7.28 -1.92
C ALA A 291 -17.38 7.45 -1.40
N LEU A 292 -17.57 8.26 -0.35
CA LEU A 292 -18.89 8.61 0.17
C LEU A 292 -19.73 9.35 -0.88
N GLU A 293 -19.16 10.31 -1.61
CA GLU A 293 -19.87 11.02 -2.69
C GLU A 293 -20.21 10.10 -3.86
N ALA A 294 -19.29 9.25 -4.29
CA ALA A 294 -19.52 8.27 -5.34
C ALA A 294 -20.61 7.26 -4.94
N ALA A 295 -20.63 6.82 -3.68
CA ALA A 295 -21.65 5.93 -3.15
C ALA A 295 -23.04 6.59 -3.09
N ARG A 296 -23.12 7.87 -2.66
CA ARG A 296 -24.36 8.65 -2.70
C ARG A 296 -24.91 8.77 -4.12
N ALA A 297 -24.03 9.01 -5.10
CA ALA A 297 -24.42 9.05 -6.51
C ALA A 297 -24.96 7.71 -7.00
N ALA A 298 -24.29 6.60 -6.67
CA ALA A 298 -24.73 5.25 -7.02
C ALA A 298 -26.09 4.90 -6.36
N ILE A 299 -26.29 5.25 -5.09
CA ILE A 299 -27.58 5.06 -4.39
C ILE A 299 -28.71 5.83 -5.08
N ARG A 300 -28.48 7.10 -5.47
CA ARG A 300 -29.49 7.88 -6.23
C ARG A 300 -29.86 7.26 -7.57
N LEU A 301 -28.94 6.51 -8.18
CA LEU A 301 -29.16 5.78 -9.43
C LEU A 301 -29.75 4.36 -9.20
N GLY A 302 -29.96 3.94 -7.95
CA GLY A 302 -30.45 2.61 -7.61
C GLY A 302 -29.37 1.51 -7.64
N ASP A 303 -28.10 1.86 -7.87
CA ASP A 303 -26.99 0.91 -7.93
C ASP A 303 -26.37 0.70 -6.53
N LEU A 304 -27.09 -0.07 -5.71
CA LEU A 304 -26.67 -0.38 -4.33
C LEU A 304 -25.41 -1.24 -4.27
N GLN A 305 -25.21 -2.12 -5.26
CA GLN A 305 -24.04 -2.98 -5.33
C GLN A 305 -22.78 -2.14 -5.55
N ARG A 306 -22.82 -1.20 -6.49
CA ARG A 306 -21.71 -0.27 -6.73
C ARG A 306 -21.43 0.62 -5.52
N ALA A 307 -22.49 1.16 -4.89
CA ALA A 307 -22.34 1.96 -3.67
C ALA A 307 -21.62 1.17 -2.57
N ARG A 308 -22.04 -0.10 -2.36
CA ARG A 308 -21.44 -1.00 -1.38
C ARG A 308 -19.97 -1.29 -1.70
N GLU A 309 -19.65 -1.65 -2.94
CA GLU A 309 -18.27 -1.90 -3.38
C GLU A 309 -17.36 -0.70 -3.12
N VAL A 310 -17.80 0.50 -3.49
CA VAL A 310 -17.04 1.73 -3.30
C VAL A 310 -16.81 2.01 -1.81
N LEU A 311 -17.85 1.94 -0.97
CA LEU A 311 -17.73 2.19 0.47
C LEU A 311 -16.81 1.19 1.16
N LEU A 312 -16.95 -0.09 0.85
CA LEU A 312 -16.12 -1.13 1.45
C LEU A 312 -14.66 -1.03 1.00
N SER A 313 -14.40 -0.62 -0.25
CA SER A 313 -13.04 -0.38 -0.72
C SER A 313 -12.35 0.82 -0.05
N ALA A 314 -13.15 1.74 0.53
CA ALA A 314 -12.67 2.91 1.26
C ALA A 314 -12.60 2.69 2.77
N LEU A 315 -12.99 1.52 3.28
CA LEU A 315 -12.92 1.21 4.71
C LEU A 315 -11.44 1.13 5.15
N PRO A 316 -11.00 1.97 6.10
CA PRO A 316 -9.62 1.93 6.57
C PRO A 316 -9.32 0.59 7.25
N ALA A 317 -8.21 -0.06 6.88
CA ALA A 317 -7.87 -1.39 7.38
C ALA A 317 -7.43 -1.41 8.85
N THR A 318 -6.84 -0.30 9.34
CA THR A 318 -6.31 -0.22 10.71
C THR A 318 -7.12 0.79 11.53
N PRO A 319 -7.64 0.38 12.71
CA PRO A 319 -8.38 1.28 13.57
C PRO A 319 -7.49 2.38 14.14
N THR A 320 -7.89 3.64 13.90
CA THR A 320 -7.21 4.84 14.38
C THR A 320 -8.23 5.97 14.55
N SER A 321 -8.09 6.80 15.59
CA SER A 321 -9.05 7.88 15.85
C SER A 321 -9.31 8.83 14.67
N PRO A 322 -8.30 9.26 13.88
CA PRO A 322 -8.56 10.14 12.74
C PRO A 322 -9.56 9.57 11.74
N HIS A 323 -9.68 8.25 11.67
CA HIS A 323 -10.57 7.54 10.76
C HIS A 323 -11.92 7.14 11.39
N ALA A 324 -12.13 7.31 12.70
CA ALA A 324 -13.34 6.83 13.38
C ALA A 324 -14.63 7.44 12.80
N GLU A 325 -14.62 8.75 12.57
CA GLU A 325 -15.74 9.47 11.95
C GLU A 325 -15.98 9.02 10.50
N SER A 326 -14.90 8.75 9.76
CA SER A 326 -14.97 8.21 8.40
C SER A 326 -15.63 6.84 8.38
N VAL A 327 -15.27 5.95 9.32
CA VAL A 327 -15.89 4.62 9.45
C VAL A 327 -17.37 4.72 9.83
N ARG A 328 -17.72 5.60 10.77
CA ARG A 328 -19.11 5.87 11.12
C ARG A 328 -19.92 6.28 9.89
N ARG A 329 -19.45 7.28 9.14
CA ARG A 329 -20.11 7.76 7.90
C ARG A 329 -20.22 6.68 6.83
N ILE A 330 -19.20 5.84 6.69
CA ILE A 330 -19.24 4.67 5.78
C ILE A 330 -20.36 3.73 6.21
N LEU A 331 -20.41 3.36 7.50
CA LEU A 331 -21.43 2.47 8.02
C LEU A 331 -22.82 3.07 7.83
N ASP A 332 -23.06 4.32 8.22
CA ASP A 332 -24.38 4.97 8.09
C ASP A 332 -24.93 4.90 6.65
N LEU A 333 -24.06 4.95 5.63
CA LEU A 333 -24.43 4.90 4.22
C LEU A 333 -24.39 3.49 3.59
N LEU A 334 -23.76 2.51 4.23
CA LEU A 334 -23.48 1.20 3.64
C LEU A 334 -24.78 0.41 3.36
N PRO A 335 -25.14 0.08 2.10
CA PRO A 335 -26.30 -0.75 1.81
C PRO A 335 -26.15 -2.17 2.37
N PRO A 336 -27.23 -2.90 2.69
CA PRO A 336 -27.14 -4.29 3.16
C PRO A 336 -26.54 -5.22 2.09
N GLY A 337 -25.89 -6.30 2.51
CA GLY A 337 -25.32 -7.31 1.60
C GLY A 337 -24.20 -8.14 2.22
N PRO A 338 -23.63 -9.09 1.46
CA PRO A 338 -22.51 -9.91 1.91
C PRO A 338 -21.21 -9.10 2.01
N LEU A 339 -20.31 -9.51 2.90
CA LEU A 339 -18.96 -8.94 3.02
C LEU A 339 -17.92 -9.94 2.53
N SER A 340 -16.83 -9.42 1.96
CA SER A 340 -15.61 -10.21 1.82
C SER A 340 -15.02 -10.47 3.21
N ARG A 341 -14.24 -11.55 3.34
CA ARG A 341 -13.52 -11.89 4.58
C ARG A 341 -12.67 -10.72 5.09
N VAL A 342 -11.93 -10.07 4.18
CA VAL A 342 -11.06 -8.93 4.51
C VAL A 342 -11.84 -7.77 5.14
N ASN A 343 -13.00 -7.43 4.58
CA ASN A 343 -13.82 -6.34 5.10
C ASN A 343 -14.48 -6.71 6.44
N ALA A 344 -14.88 -7.97 6.60
CA ALA A 344 -15.42 -8.46 7.87
C ALA A 344 -14.35 -8.45 8.98
N GLU A 345 -13.11 -8.85 8.69
CA GLU A 345 -11.98 -8.79 9.63
C GLU A 345 -11.60 -7.34 9.98
N ALA A 346 -11.64 -6.42 9.02
CA ALA A 346 -11.43 -4.99 9.26
C ALA A 346 -12.52 -4.43 10.21
N LEU A 347 -13.79 -4.74 9.98
CA LEU A 347 -14.89 -4.33 10.86
C LEU A 347 -14.78 -4.97 12.25
N SER A 348 -14.34 -6.22 12.37
CA SER A 348 -14.05 -6.84 13.66
C SER A 348 -12.97 -6.07 14.41
N SER A 349 -11.90 -5.68 13.72
CA SER A 349 -10.81 -4.88 14.32
C SER A 349 -11.28 -3.51 14.81
N TRP A 350 -12.13 -2.84 14.02
CA TRP A 350 -12.76 -1.57 14.40
C TRP A 350 -13.73 -1.72 15.58
N LEU A 351 -14.51 -2.80 15.61
CA LEU A 351 -15.41 -3.08 16.72
C LEU A 351 -14.61 -3.29 18.01
N VAL A 352 -13.62 -4.19 18.01
CA VAL A 352 -12.77 -4.46 19.19
C VAL A 352 -12.11 -3.19 19.69
N TRP A 353 -11.51 -2.40 18.78
CA TRP A 353 -10.92 -1.11 19.15
C TRP A 353 -11.94 -0.15 19.78
N THR A 354 -13.15 -0.07 19.24
CA THR A 354 -14.22 0.78 19.79
C THR A 354 -14.66 0.31 21.18
N LEU A 355 -14.86 -1.00 21.35
CA LEU A 355 -15.24 -1.60 22.64
C LEU A 355 -14.16 -1.34 23.70
N ASP A 356 -12.88 -1.41 23.33
CA ASP A 356 -11.79 -1.13 24.24
C ASP A 356 -11.73 0.35 24.63
N LEU A 357 -12.01 1.26 23.70
CA LEU A 357 -12.03 2.70 23.99
C LEU A 357 -13.23 3.14 24.82
N ASP A 358 -14.38 2.46 24.67
CA ASP A 358 -15.55 2.77 25.46
C ASP A 358 -15.25 2.71 26.97
N LEU A 359 -14.41 1.79 27.44
CA LEU A 359 -14.00 1.71 28.86
C LEU A 359 -13.42 3.01 29.42
N TYR A 360 -12.76 3.81 28.58
CA TYR A 360 -12.10 5.05 28.97
C TYR A 360 -12.95 6.30 28.69
N GLY A 361 -14.23 6.13 28.36
CA GLY A 361 -15.12 7.23 28.00
C GLY A 361 -14.80 7.84 26.63
N GLY A 362 -13.99 7.17 25.82
CA GLY A 362 -13.53 7.62 24.51
C GLY A 362 -14.32 7.02 23.35
N ALA A 363 -15.61 6.73 23.52
CA ALA A 363 -16.43 6.16 22.45
C ALA A 363 -16.49 7.12 21.26
N THR A 364 -15.68 6.85 20.24
CA THR A 364 -15.55 7.69 19.03
C THR A 364 -16.54 7.29 17.94
N ILE A 365 -17.12 6.09 18.03
CA ILE A 365 -18.11 5.56 17.08
C ILE A 365 -19.44 5.41 17.81
N GLY A 366 -20.51 5.94 17.23
CA GLY A 366 -21.85 5.92 17.83
C GLY A 366 -22.47 4.51 17.92
N ALA A 367 -23.42 4.34 18.83
CA ALA A 367 -24.09 3.07 19.10
C ALA A 367 -24.69 2.40 17.85
N GLU A 368 -25.30 3.17 16.94
CA GLU A 368 -25.85 2.62 15.70
C GLU A 368 -24.79 1.96 14.81
N ALA A 369 -23.62 2.62 14.66
CA ALA A 369 -22.51 2.08 13.91
C ALA A 369 -21.90 0.84 14.60
N VAL A 370 -21.84 0.82 15.94
CA VAL A 370 -21.44 -0.37 16.72
C VAL A 370 -22.39 -1.55 16.46
N ALA A 371 -23.70 -1.32 16.48
CA ALA A 371 -24.69 -2.37 16.20
C ALA A 371 -24.53 -2.93 14.78
N ARG A 372 -24.27 -2.06 13.80
CA ARG A 372 -24.00 -2.48 12.41
C ARG A 372 -22.70 -3.28 12.29
N MET A 373 -21.63 -2.87 12.99
CA MET A 373 -20.39 -3.64 13.03
C MET A 373 -20.61 -5.01 13.65
N GLU A 374 -21.33 -5.13 14.76
CA GLU A 374 -21.64 -6.43 15.38
C GLU A 374 -22.27 -7.41 14.39
N ILE A 375 -23.23 -6.95 13.59
CA ILE A 375 -23.95 -7.77 12.60
C ILE A 375 -23.04 -8.17 11.44
N LEU A 376 -22.16 -7.27 11.02
CA LEU A 376 -21.35 -7.40 9.81
C LEU A 376 -20.01 -8.12 10.04
N SER A 377 -19.48 -8.03 11.25
CA SER A 377 -18.19 -8.60 11.62
C SER A 377 -18.22 -10.13 11.64
N ALA A 378 -17.15 -10.75 11.15
CA ALA A 378 -16.97 -12.20 11.18
C ALA A 378 -16.11 -12.61 12.38
N GLY A 379 -16.39 -13.79 12.93
CA GLY A 379 -15.52 -14.40 13.95
C GLY A 379 -15.56 -13.73 15.33
N LEU A 380 -16.55 -12.89 15.62
CA LEU A 380 -16.69 -12.30 16.96
C LEU A 380 -16.97 -13.39 17.99
N SER A 381 -16.20 -13.37 19.07
CA SER A 381 -16.46 -14.16 20.26
C SER A 381 -17.83 -13.82 20.86
N PRO A 382 -18.45 -14.73 21.63
CA PRO A 382 -19.69 -14.43 22.35
C PRO A 382 -19.57 -13.18 23.25
N TRP A 383 -18.38 -12.95 23.82
CA TRP A 383 -18.11 -11.84 24.73
C TRP A 383 -18.00 -10.49 24.01
N GLU A 384 -17.38 -10.44 22.83
CA GLU A 384 -17.32 -9.22 22.03
C GLU A 384 -18.71 -8.79 21.55
N ARG A 385 -19.54 -9.76 21.10
CA ARG A 385 -20.94 -9.48 20.79
C ARG A 385 -21.69 -8.97 22.00
N ALA A 386 -21.39 -9.50 23.18
CA ALA A 386 -22.04 -9.07 24.40
C ALA A 386 -21.69 -7.66 24.84
N ARG A 387 -20.41 -7.30 24.73
CA ARG A 387 -19.95 -5.93 24.93
C ARG A 387 -20.58 -4.98 23.91
N ALA A 388 -20.64 -5.36 22.64
CA ALA A 388 -21.30 -4.57 21.60
C ALA A 388 -22.78 -4.33 21.92
N ARG A 389 -23.53 -5.36 22.29
CA ARG A 389 -24.95 -5.23 22.66
C ARG A 389 -25.17 -4.39 23.92
N LEU A 390 -24.29 -4.48 24.90
CA LEU A 390 -24.34 -3.63 26.09
C LEU A 390 -24.25 -2.14 25.71
N LEU A 391 -23.37 -1.78 24.77
CA LEU A 391 -23.24 -0.40 24.29
C LEU A 391 -24.42 0.08 23.46
N THR A 392 -25.11 -0.81 22.75
CA THR A 392 -26.13 -0.43 21.77
C THR A 392 -27.55 -0.49 22.30
N ALA A 393 -27.85 -1.45 23.17
CA ALA A 393 -29.21 -1.72 23.65
C ALA A 393 -29.41 -1.45 25.15
N GLY A 394 -28.37 -0.99 25.86
CA GLY A 394 -28.42 -0.59 27.25
C GLY A 394 -28.49 -1.76 28.26
N GLY A 395 -28.72 -1.43 29.53
CA GLY A 395 -28.60 -2.36 30.66
C GLY A 395 -29.50 -3.59 30.60
N ASP A 396 -30.76 -3.44 30.17
CA ASP A 396 -31.74 -4.54 30.15
C ASP A 396 -31.44 -5.58 29.06
N ALA A 397 -30.86 -5.15 27.94
CA ALA A 397 -30.38 -6.07 26.91
C ALA A 397 -29.10 -6.78 27.37
N ALA A 398 -28.24 -6.08 28.10
CA ALA A 398 -27.05 -6.66 28.69
C ALA A 398 -27.41 -7.74 29.73
N GLU A 399 -28.37 -7.51 30.62
CA GLU A 399 -28.81 -8.51 31.59
C GLU A 399 -29.40 -9.77 30.95
N ARG A 400 -30.21 -9.61 29.89
CA ARG A 400 -30.73 -10.76 29.12
C ARG A 400 -29.60 -11.58 28.52
N LEU A 401 -28.61 -10.90 27.96
CA LEU A 401 -27.47 -11.57 27.35
C LEU A 401 -26.53 -12.19 28.37
N ARG A 402 -26.34 -11.55 29.53
CA ARG A 402 -25.67 -12.13 30.70
C ARG A 402 -26.36 -13.43 31.10
N ALA A 403 -27.68 -13.44 31.20
CA ALA A 403 -28.46 -14.63 31.51
C ALA A 403 -28.30 -15.71 30.43
N GLU A 404 -28.31 -15.36 29.15
CA GLU A 404 -28.05 -16.28 28.03
C GLU A 404 -26.64 -16.89 28.09
N LEU A 405 -25.60 -16.09 28.36
CA LEU A 405 -24.20 -16.52 28.46
C LEU A 405 -23.95 -17.39 29.68
N VAL A 406 -24.62 -17.10 30.81
CA VAL A 406 -24.59 -17.95 32.01
C VAL A 406 -25.35 -19.26 31.77
N ALA A 407 -26.47 -19.21 31.06
CA ALA A 407 -27.29 -20.39 30.73
C ALA A 407 -26.64 -21.29 29.68
N THR A 408 -25.81 -20.75 28.79
CA THR A 408 -25.00 -21.51 27.82
C THR A 408 -23.75 -22.15 28.44
N ARG A 409 -23.68 -22.29 29.77
CA ARG A 409 -22.71 -23.15 30.44
C ARG A 409 -22.76 -24.55 29.78
N PRO A 410 -21.70 -24.99 29.09
CA PRO A 410 -21.63 -26.36 28.63
C PRO A 410 -21.63 -27.24 29.88
N GLY A 411 -22.60 -28.13 30.02
CA GLY A 411 -22.60 -29.10 31.10
C GLY A 411 -21.36 -29.98 30.97
N ASP A 412 -20.55 -30.05 32.03
CA ASP A 412 -19.56 -31.07 32.45
C ASP A 412 -18.75 -31.88 31.40
N SER A 413 -18.78 -31.54 30.11
CA SER A 413 -17.92 -32.18 29.12
C SER A 413 -16.55 -31.52 29.21
N ALA A 414 -15.76 -32.03 30.13
CA ALA A 414 -14.33 -31.82 30.26
C ALA A 414 -13.63 -32.18 28.93
N SER A 415 -13.57 -31.23 27.98
CA SER A 415 -12.46 -31.18 27.05
C SER A 415 -11.42 -30.26 27.67
N SER A 416 -10.27 -30.85 27.96
CA SER A 416 -9.09 -30.30 28.64
C SER A 416 -8.34 -29.20 27.87
N ASP A 417 -9.05 -28.33 27.15
CA ASP A 417 -8.44 -27.16 26.55
C ASP A 417 -8.45 -26.04 27.59
N ASP A 418 -7.42 -26.06 28.45
CA ASP A 418 -7.11 -25.00 29.41
C ASP A 418 -7.12 -23.62 28.74
N GLU A 419 -6.75 -23.56 27.45
CA GLU A 419 -6.79 -22.34 26.64
C GLU A 419 -8.20 -21.83 26.37
N ALA A 420 -9.15 -22.70 26.01
CA ALA A 420 -10.54 -22.33 25.76
C ALA A 420 -11.30 -21.98 27.05
N GLU A 421 -10.95 -22.60 28.18
CA GLU A 421 -11.45 -22.21 29.49
C GLU A 421 -10.90 -20.84 29.93
N LEU A 422 -9.60 -20.61 29.71
CA LEU A 422 -8.95 -19.35 30.02
C LEU A 422 -9.45 -18.19 29.16
N GLU A 423 -9.68 -18.41 27.86
CA GLU A 423 -10.29 -17.43 26.95
C GLU A 423 -11.71 -17.07 27.42
N ARG A 424 -12.51 -18.07 27.81
CA ARG A 424 -13.85 -17.85 28.37
C ARG A 424 -13.81 -17.05 29.67
N ALA A 425 -12.95 -17.41 30.61
CA ALA A 425 -12.82 -16.71 31.89
C ALA A 425 -12.39 -15.26 31.69
N THR A 426 -11.45 -15.02 30.76
CA THR A 426 -10.99 -13.68 30.40
C THR A 426 -12.11 -12.86 29.76
N GLY A 427 -12.85 -13.44 28.80
CA GLY A 427 -13.97 -12.78 28.15
C GLY A 427 -15.12 -12.43 29.09
N TRP A 428 -15.47 -13.33 30.02
CA TRP A 428 -16.46 -13.07 31.08
C TRP A 428 -16.02 -11.91 31.98
N ALA A 429 -14.76 -11.92 32.44
CA ALA A 429 -14.21 -10.87 33.28
C ALA A 429 -14.26 -9.49 32.61
N ILE A 430 -13.88 -9.42 31.34
CA ILE A 430 -13.94 -8.19 30.54
C ILE A 430 -15.39 -7.71 30.38
N TYR A 431 -16.32 -8.62 30.12
CA TYR A 431 -17.75 -8.27 30.00
C TYR A 431 -18.33 -7.71 31.29
N GLU A 432 -18.14 -8.37 32.43
CA GLU A 432 -18.64 -7.89 33.74
C GLU A 432 -18.05 -6.52 34.09
N LEU A 433 -16.81 -6.24 33.69
CA LEU A 433 -16.26 -4.90 33.85
C LEU A 433 -17.01 -3.86 33.02
N HIS A 434 -17.25 -4.12 31.74
CA HIS A 434 -17.97 -3.16 30.89
C HIS A 434 -19.35 -2.87 31.48
N LEU A 435 -20.03 -3.92 31.95
CA LEU A 435 -21.33 -3.79 32.62
C LEU A 435 -21.25 -2.92 33.87
N ALA A 436 -20.26 -3.15 34.73
CA ALA A 436 -20.04 -2.32 35.92
C ALA A 436 -19.77 -0.85 35.54
N THR A 437 -18.86 -0.62 34.60
CA THR A 437 -18.48 0.71 34.10
C THR A 437 -19.69 1.47 33.55
N HIS A 438 -20.49 0.79 32.72
CA HIS A 438 -21.70 1.35 32.13
C HIS A 438 -22.72 1.75 33.21
N ARG A 439 -22.99 0.86 34.18
CA ARG A 439 -23.88 1.16 35.33
C ARG A 439 -23.40 2.36 36.14
N LEU A 440 -22.09 2.49 36.32
CA LEU A 440 -21.50 3.59 37.09
C LEU A 440 -21.58 4.93 36.37
N ARG A 441 -21.45 4.95 35.04
CA ARG A 441 -21.73 6.15 34.23
C ARG A 441 -23.18 6.57 34.37
N GLN A 442 -24.11 5.64 34.19
CA GLN A 442 -25.54 5.91 34.38
C GLN A 442 -25.86 6.43 35.80
N ALA A 443 -25.20 5.89 36.82
CA ALA A 443 -25.36 6.33 38.20
C ALA A 443 -24.74 7.71 38.48
N ALA A 444 -23.67 8.08 37.78
CA ALA A 444 -23.03 9.39 37.88
C ALA A 444 -23.93 10.49 37.31
N ASP A 445 -24.61 10.21 36.19
CA ASP A 445 -25.59 11.13 35.60
C ASP A 445 -26.84 11.30 36.49
N GLY A 446 -27.13 10.32 37.36
CA GLY A 446 -28.25 10.29 38.31
C GLY A 446 -27.94 10.76 39.74
N GLY A 447 -26.72 11.25 40.03
CA GLY A 447 -26.35 11.93 41.27
C GLY A 447 -26.23 11.11 42.58
N SER A 448 -26.73 9.88 42.68
CA SER A 448 -26.85 9.19 44.00
C SER A 448 -26.35 7.73 44.08
N GLY A 449 -25.88 7.11 42.99
CA GLY A 449 -25.70 5.64 42.92
C GLY A 449 -24.27 5.08 42.96
N ARG A 450 -23.22 5.91 43.08
CA ARG A 450 -21.83 5.53 42.78
C ARG A 450 -21.21 4.43 43.65
N ILE A 451 -21.65 4.23 44.90
CA ILE A 451 -20.92 3.43 45.90
C ILE A 451 -21.41 1.96 45.97
N ALA A 452 -22.70 1.70 45.71
CA ALA A 452 -23.26 0.36 45.87
C ALA A 452 -22.82 -0.62 44.76
N ALA A 453 -22.72 -0.13 43.51
CA ALA A 453 -22.39 -0.97 42.35
C ALA A 453 -20.93 -1.48 42.34
N GLY A 454 -19.99 -0.77 42.97
CA GLY A 454 -18.57 -1.15 43.01
C GLY A 454 -18.21 -2.21 44.05
N ARG A 455 -19.02 -2.37 45.11
CA ARG A 455 -18.74 -3.31 46.23
C ARG A 455 -19.09 -4.77 45.91
N ASP A 456 -20.10 -5.01 45.11
CA ASP A 456 -20.61 -6.37 44.82
C ASP A 456 -19.91 -7.05 43.63
N ALA A 457 -19.01 -6.34 42.92
CA ALA A 457 -18.23 -6.91 41.83
C ALA A 457 -17.11 -7.83 42.39
N ALA A 458 -17.40 -9.13 42.48
CA ALA A 458 -16.38 -10.16 42.74
C ALA A 458 -15.36 -10.18 41.59
N LEU A 459 -14.07 -10.05 41.92
CA LEU A 459 -12.99 -10.10 40.94
C LEU A 459 -12.72 -11.55 40.54
N PRO A 460 -12.77 -11.91 39.25
CA PRO A 460 -12.02 -13.06 38.80
C PRO A 460 -10.53 -12.73 38.90
N GLU A 461 -9.79 -13.44 39.77
CA GLU A 461 -8.32 -13.39 39.87
C GLU A 461 -7.66 -14.03 38.64
N THR A 462 -8.01 -13.56 37.45
CA THR A 462 -7.50 -14.08 36.20
C THR A 462 -6.30 -13.22 35.75
N PRO A 463 -5.11 -13.80 35.57
CA PRO A 463 -3.88 -13.06 35.27
C PRO A 463 -3.87 -12.39 33.88
N ARG A 464 -4.90 -12.63 33.05
CA ARG A 464 -5.02 -12.08 31.68
C ARG A 464 -6.02 -10.93 31.53
N VAL A 465 -6.65 -10.48 32.61
CA VAL A 465 -7.48 -9.27 32.58
C VAL A 465 -6.58 -8.06 32.30
N PRO A 466 -6.85 -7.24 31.26
CA PRO A 466 -6.00 -6.11 30.91
C PRO A 466 -5.79 -5.18 32.11
N ALA A 467 -4.63 -4.55 32.23
CA ALA A 467 -4.30 -3.77 33.43
C ALA A 467 -5.32 -2.62 33.70
N ALA A 468 -5.96 -2.07 32.66
CA ALA A 468 -6.96 -1.01 32.81
C ALA A 468 -8.19 -1.50 33.51
N HIS A 469 -8.51 -2.77 33.31
CA HIS A 469 -9.65 -3.39 33.94
C HIS A 469 -9.42 -3.51 35.44
N ARG A 470 -8.19 -3.83 35.86
CA ARG A 470 -7.81 -3.85 37.29
C ARG A 470 -7.81 -2.45 37.90
N LEU A 471 -7.25 -1.46 37.20
CA LEU A 471 -7.23 -0.07 37.65
C LEU A 471 -8.64 0.53 37.78
N LEU A 472 -9.53 0.25 36.83
CA LEU A 472 -10.92 0.69 36.87
C LEU A 472 -11.68 0.04 38.03
N LEU A 473 -11.51 -1.26 38.26
CA LEU A 473 -12.13 -1.93 39.40
C LEU A 473 -11.62 -1.40 40.73
N GLU A 474 -10.32 -1.08 40.82
CA GLU A 474 -9.76 -0.43 41.99
C GLU A 474 -10.37 0.97 42.21
N TRP A 475 -10.41 1.80 41.17
CA TRP A 475 -11.02 3.14 41.23
C TRP A 475 -12.48 3.09 41.69
N LEU A 476 -13.23 2.11 41.19
CA LEU A 476 -14.63 1.88 41.55
C LEU A 476 -14.81 1.40 42.99
N ARG A 477 -13.91 0.53 43.48
CA ARG A 477 -13.90 0.11 44.90
C ARG A 477 -13.63 1.25 45.86
N LEU A 478 -12.83 2.22 45.43
CA LEU A 478 -12.56 3.45 46.17
C LEU A 478 -13.69 4.49 46.06
N GLY A 479 -14.84 4.12 45.46
CA GLY A 479 -16.02 4.99 45.36
C GLY A 479 -15.87 6.12 44.35
N GLY A 480 -14.97 5.98 43.37
CA GLY A 480 -14.67 7.04 42.41
C GLY A 480 -13.78 8.16 42.96
N SER A 481 -13.15 7.93 44.12
CA SER A 481 -12.17 8.82 44.73
C SER A 481 -10.87 8.06 44.91
N ALA A 482 -9.86 8.31 44.08
CA ALA A 482 -8.52 7.83 44.38
C ALA A 482 -7.85 8.78 45.38
N GLU A 483 -7.12 8.25 46.36
CA GLU A 483 -6.32 9.08 47.29
C GLU A 483 -5.19 9.84 46.57
N SER A 484 -4.81 9.37 45.38
CA SER A 484 -3.84 9.99 44.48
C SER A 484 -4.03 9.50 43.05
N SER A 485 -3.74 10.36 42.08
CA SER A 485 -3.53 9.97 40.68
C SER A 485 -2.45 8.89 40.57
N ARG A 486 -2.73 7.82 39.80
CA ARG A 486 -1.80 6.72 39.53
C ARG A 486 -1.56 6.55 38.04
N ILE A 487 -0.35 6.12 37.70
CA ILE A 487 0.06 5.81 36.35
C ILE A 487 0.58 4.38 36.37
N GLY A 488 -0.02 3.51 35.56
CA GLY A 488 0.44 2.14 35.37
C GLY A 488 1.74 2.06 34.59
N ASP A 489 2.37 0.89 34.61
CA ASP A 489 3.58 0.64 33.83
C ASP A 489 3.31 0.69 32.33
N TRP A 490 4.33 1.08 31.56
CA TRP A 490 4.27 1.02 30.11
C TRP A 490 4.28 -0.42 29.61
N ILE A 491 3.24 -0.79 28.87
CA ILE A 491 3.14 -2.08 28.18
C ILE A 491 3.54 -1.87 26.71
N ALA A 492 4.63 -2.52 26.30
CA ALA A 492 5.08 -2.53 24.91
C ALA A 492 4.35 -3.61 24.11
N SER A 493 3.92 -3.28 22.89
CA SER A 493 3.50 -4.25 21.88
C SER A 493 4.58 -4.46 20.82
N GLU A 494 4.45 -5.55 20.06
CA GLU A 494 5.36 -5.90 18.95
C GLU A 494 5.45 -4.81 17.87
N GLN A 495 4.48 -3.89 17.80
CA GLN A 495 4.40 -2.84 16.78
C GLN A 495 4.94 -1.48 17.25
N ALA A 496 5.86 -1.48 18.23
CA ALA A 496 6.40 -0.24 18.81
C ALA A 496 5.31 0.71 19.34
N VAL A 497 4.23 0.13 19.88
CA VAL A 497 3.19 0.85 20.60
C VAL A 497 3.39 0.63 22.08
N TRP A 498 3.53 1.72 22.81
CA TRP A 498 3.56 1.74 24.27
C TRP A 498 2.21 2.20 24.76
N THR A 499 1.61 1.45 25.67
CA THR A 499 0.35 1.82 26.32
C THR A 499 0.60 1.97 27.81
N ALA A 500 0.17 3.10 28.38
CA ALA A 500 0.05 3.29 29.82
C ALA A 500 -1.42 3.57 30.13
N GLU A 501 -1.88 3.05 31.26
CA GLU A 501 -3.21 3.29 31.77
C GLU A 501 -3.09 4.16 33.02
N LEU A 502 -3.96 5.14 33.15
CA LEU A 502 -3.89 6.17 34.17
C LEU A 502 -5.19 6.17 34.95
N MET A 503 -5.10 6.38 36.25
CA MET A 503 -6.23 6.64 37.13
C MET A 503 -6.06 8.05 37.68
N LEU A 504 -6.93 8.97 37.28
CA LEU A 504 -6.95 10.37 37.70
C LEU A 504 -7.94 10.56 38.84
N ASP A 505 -7.48 11.17 39.93
CA ASP A 505 -8.31 11.57 41.07
C ASP A 505 -8.98 12.94 40.89
N GLN A 506 -8.40 13.77 40.03
CA GLN A 506 -8.85 15.12 39.73
C GLN A 506 -8.64 15.45 38.23
N PRO A 507 -9.37 16.45 37.69
CA PRO A 507 -9.18 16.87 36.31
C PRO A 507 -7.77 17.39 36.03
N ILE A 508 -7.24 17.04 34.87
CA ILE A 508 -5.95 17.52 34.36
C ILE A 508 -6.16 18.33 33.08
N GLU A 509 -5.23 19.23 32.79
CA GLU A 509 -5.22 20.02 31.56
C GLU A 509 -4.01 19.75 30.67
N GLU A 510 -2.94 19.19 31.25
CA GLU A 510 -1.70 18.91 30.55
C GLU A 510 -1.02 17.63 31.06
N ILE A 511 -0.43 16.89 30.13
CA ILE A 511 0.46 15.77 30.39
C ILE A 511 1.86 16.13 29.91
N VAL A 512 2.83 16.02 30.80
CA VAL A 512 4.26 16.18 30.48
C VAL A 512 4.85 14.78 30.34
N LEU A 513 5.16 14.37 29.12
CA LEU A 513 5.64 13.04 28.78
C LEU A 513 7.15 13.05 28.52
N PRO A 514 7.99 12.64 29.48
CA PRO A 514 9.42 12.46 29.24
C PRO A 514 9.69 11.19 28.41
N PHE A 515 10.91 11.08 27.87
CA PHE A 515 11.37 9.90 27.16
C PHE A 515 12.71 9.46 27.71
N GLU A 516 12.76 8.24 28.25
CA GLU A 516 13.97 7.67 28.86
C GLU A 516 15.02 7.30 27.82
N ARG A 517 14.56 6.83 26.65
CA ARG A 517 15.42 6.45 25.55
C ARG A 517 14.86 6.96 24.24
N VAL A 518 15.70 7.68 23.51
CA VAL A 518 15.41 8.18 22.17
C VAL A 518 16.54 7.70 21.24
N PRO A 519 16.23 7.22 20.01
CA PRO A 519 17.27 6.87 19.05
C PRO A 519 18.20 8.07 18.77
N ARG A 520 19.50 7.82 18.58
CA ARG A 520 20.50 8.88 18.34
C ARG A 520 20.17 9.79 17.15
N GLY A 521 19.40 9.29 16.18
CA GLY A 521 18.94 10.05 15.03
C GLY A 521 17.68 10.88 15.28
N GLY A 522 16.97 10.68 16.39
CA GLY A 522 15.58 11.11 16.58
C GLY A 522 14.57 10.04 16.14
N THR A 523 13.28 10.33 16.27
CA THR A 523 12.17 9.52 15.75
C THR A 523 10.90 10.37 15.67
N VAL A 524 9.85 9.84 15.05
CA VAL A 524 8.50 10.39 15.06
C VAL A 524 7.63 9.56 15.99
N VAL A 525 6.85 10.20 16.83
CA VAL A 525 5.82 9.54 17.64
C VAL A 525 4.42 10.07 17.34
N GLU A 526 3.47 9.16 17.33
CA GLU A 526 2.05 9.45 17.43
C GLU A 526 1.65 9.27 18.89
N VAL A 527 1.08 10.30 19.51
CA VAL A 527 0.55 10.21 20.88
C VAL A 527 -0.96 10.28 20.83
N SER A 528 -1.62 9.35 21.50
CA SER A 528 -3.07 9.31 21.60
C SER A 528 -3.56 9.16 23.04
N TRP A 529 -4.70 9.78 23.31
CA TRP A 529 -5.38 9.78 24.60
C TRP A 529 -6.78 9.22 24.44
N ASN A 530 -7.10 8.15 25.16
CA ASN A 530 -8.35 7.41 25.01
C ASN A 530 -8.63 7.09 23.54
N GLY A 531 -7.57 6.70 22.82
CA GLY A 531 -7.58 6.41 21.38
C GLY A 531 -7.62 7.64 20.47
N THR A 532 -7.91 8.84 20.98
CA THR A 532 -7.91 10.10 20.23
C THR A 532 -6.50 10.56 19.94
N LEU A 533 -6.15 10.79 18.66
CA LEU A 533 -4.81 11.27 18.29
C LEU A 533 -4.62 12.71 18.80
N LEU A 534 -3.74 12.90 19.78
CA LEU A 534 -3.37 14.23 20.29
C LEU A 534 -2.43 14.95 19.34
N GLY A 535 -1.57 14.20 18.63
CA GLY A 535 -0.68 14.76 17.64
C GLY A 535 0.36 13.78 17.14
N VAL A 536 1.06 14.22 16.10
CA VAL A 536 2.26 13.57 15.56
C VAL A 536 3.42 14.53 15.74
N PHE A 537 4.44 14.08 16.49
CA PHE A 537 5.54 14.92 16.98
C PHE A 537 6.87 14.45 16.40
N ASP A 538 7.71 15.39 15.98
CA ASP A 538 9.07 15.14 15.50
C ASP A 538 10.08 15.36 16.61
N ARG A 539 11.29 14.86 16.33
CA ARG A 539 12.53 15.48 16.80
C ARG A 539 12.61 15.54 18.32
N PHE A 540 12.62 14.37 18.92
CA PHE A 540 13.26 14.21 20.20
C PHE A 540 14.78 14.42 20.06
N ALA A 541 15.26 15.63 20.35
CA ALA A 541 16.48 15.69 21.12
C ALA A 541 16.13 15.13 22.50
N ALA A 542 16.96 14.26 23.07
CA ALA A 542 16.68 13.48 24.28
C ALA A 542 16.41 14.31 25.58
N GLN A 543 16.19 15.62 25.49
CA GLN A 543 16.23 16.55 26.61
C GLN A 543 14.98 17.40 26.82
N SER A 544 13.90 17.23 26.04
CA SER A 544 12.65 17.98 26.28
C SER A 544 11.44 17.05 26.31
N PRO A 545 10.68 17.02 27.43
CA PRO A 545 9.46 16.25 27.50
C PRO A 545 8.40 16.83 26.55
N LEU A 546 7.54 15.96 26.00
CA LEU A 546 6.37 16.44 25.26
C LEU A 546 5.35 17.00 26.21
N ARG A 547 4.87 18.20 25.94
CA ARG A 547 3.76 18.82 26.66
C ARG A 547 2.50 18.67 25.81
N LEU A 548 1.55 17.93 26.34
CA LEU A 548 0.33 17.55 25.63
C LEU A 548 -0.85 18.17 26.37
N LEU A 549 -1.60 19.04 25.69
CA LEU A 549 -2.85 19.56 26.24
C LEU A 549 -3.90 18.46 26.20
N VAL A 550 -4.40 18.08 27.37
CA VAL A 550 -5.37 17.00 27.54
C VAL A 550 -6.40 17.48 28.56
N ALA A 551 -7.57 17.87 28.08
CA ALA A 551 -8.71 18.11 28.96
C ALA A 551 -9.29 16.75 29.37
N ALA A 552 -8.93 16.28 30.56
CA ALA A 552 -9.41 15.01 31.08
C ALA A 552 -9.96 15.16 32.49
N ASP A 553 -11.14 14.59 32.71
CA ASP A 553 -11.78 14.50 34.01
C ASP A 553 -11.10 13.47 34.92
N ALA A 554 -11.55 13.37 36.17
CA ALA A 554 -11.19 12.26 37.05
C ALA A 554 -11.76 10.94 36.49
N GLY A 555 -10.99 9.85 36.57
CA GLY A 555 -11.38 8.55 36.02
C GLY A 555 -10.22 7.72 35.50
N VAL A 556 -10.52 6.72 34.68
CA VAL A 556 -9.51 5.86 34.05
C VAL A 556 -9.31 6.24 32.60
N HIS A 557 -8.05 6.39 32.21
CA HIS A 557 -7.64 6.85 30.90
C HIS A 557 -6.54 5.97 30.32
N ARG A 558 -6.37 6.06 29.01
CA ARG A 558 -5.34 5.36 28.26
C ARG A 558 -4.48 6.35 27.50
N LEU A 559 -3.18 6.35 27.76
CA LEU A 559 -2.18 7.05 26.99
C LEU A 559 -1.45 6.04 26.10
N GLN A 560 -1.38 6.30 24.80
CA GLN A 560 -0.61 5.46 23.89
C GLN A 560 0.42 6.29 23.12
N VAL A 561 1.62 5.74 23.01
CA VAL A 561 2.73 6.30 22.23
C VAL A 561 3.11 5.28 21.18
N ARG A 562 2.93 5.60 19.91
CA ARG A 562 3.30 4.74 18.79
C ARG A 562 4.48 5.35 18.05
N ALA A 563 5.49 4.53 17.79
CA ALA A 563 6.60 4.88 16.92
C ALA A 563 6.55 4.00 15.66
N PRO A 564 6.00 4.50 14.54
CA PRO A 564 5.81 3.69 13.34
C PRO A 564 7.13 3.26 12.65
N TYR A 565 8.28 3.74 13.12
CA TYR A 565 9.60 3.48 12.53
C TYR A 565 10.53 2.75 13.51
N ALA A 566 11.32 1.81 12.98
CA ALA A 566 11.92 0.63 13.62
C ALA A 566 12.72 0.78 14.94
N THR A 567 12.96 1.99 15.44
CA THR A 567 13.51 2.19 16.78
C THR A 567 12.52 2.96 17.63
N ALA A 568 11.77 2.22 18.44
CA ALA A 568 10.78 2.77 19.34
C ALA A 568 11.49 3.58 20.45
N PRO A 569 11.14 4.85 20.65
CA PRO A 569 11.53 5.55 21.86
C PRO A 569 10.85 4.87 23.05
N VAL A 570 11.48 4.91 24.21
CA VAL A 570 10.90 4.40 25.45
C VAL A 570 10.32 5.61 26.19
N PRO A 571 8.99 5.73 26.28
CA PRO A 571 8.38 6.79 27.07
C PRO A 571 8.73 6.58 28.55
N GLY A 572 9.04 7.68 29.24
CA GLY A 572 9.22 7.68 30.69
C GLY A 572 7.90 7.84 31.41
N ARG A 573 7.94 7.95 32.74
CA ARG A 573 6.75 8.17 33.55
C ARG A 573 6.15 9.57 33.26
N PRO A 574 4.90 9.68 32.78
CA PRO A 574 4.26 10.98 32.54
C PRO A 574 4.06 11.75 33.85
N GLU A 575 4.15 13.07 33.80
CA GLU A 575 3.75 13.98 34.87
C GLU A 575 2.40 14.59 34.51
N LEU A 576 1.53 14.72 35.51
CA LEU A 576 0.16 15.18 35.34
C LEU A 576 0.03 16.59 35.91
N VAL A 577 -0.50 17.51 35.11
CA VAL A 577 -0.70 18.92 35.52
C VAL A 577 -2.20 19.13 35.75
N VAL A 578 -2.54 19.37 37.01
CA VAL A 578 -3.93 19.55 37.47
C VAL A 578 -4.50 20.87 36.93
N ALA A 579 -5.74 20.83 36.48
CA ALA A 579 -6.46 22.00 35.99
C ALA A 579 -6.54 23.09 37.09
N GLY A 580 -6.20 24.33 36.75
CA GLY A 580 -6.24 25.46 37.69
C GLY A 580 -5.07 25.54 38.67
N SER A 581 -4.04 24.69 38.53
CA SER A 581 -2.77 24.91 39.21
C SER A 581 -2.03 26.09 38.56
N THR A 582 -1.96 27.23 39.26
CA THR A 582 -1.12 28.35 38.81
C THR A 582 0.34 27.91 38.80
N ARG A 583 0.96 27.89 37.61
CA ARG A 583 2.38 27.64 37.40
C ARG A 583 3.27 28.80 37.84
#